data_AF-A0A3B9U7D8-F1
#
_entry.id   AF-A0A3B9U7D8-F1
#
_cell.length_a   1.000
_cell.length_b   1.000
_cell.length_c   1.000
_cell.angle_alpha   90.00
_cell.angle_beta   90.00
_cell.angle_gamma   90.00
#
_symmetry.space_group_name_H-M   'P 1'
#
loop_
_entity.id
_entity.type
_entity.pdbx_description
1 polymer ?
#
loop_
_entity_poly.entity_id
_entity_poly.type
_entity_poly.pdbx_seq_one_letter_code
_entity_poly.pdbx_strand_id
1 'polypeptide(L)'
;ILIPKPIADEAMDAASCIGCGACVAACKNGSAMLFVSAKVSQLNLLPQGKPEALRRAKAMLSKMDELGFGNCTNTRACEAECPKNVSISNIARLNRDFITAKLKD
;
A
#
# COMPACT_ATOMS: atom_id res chain seq x y z
N ILE A 1 5.99 17.66 16.67
CA ILE A 1 6.89 16.80 15.86
C ILE A 1 6.88 17.36 14.45
N LEU A 2 8.03 17.81 13.94
CA LEU A 2 8.15 18.30 12.56
C LEU A 2 8.32 17.10 11.62
N ILE A 3 7.64 17.14 10.47
CA ILE A 3 7.72 16.10 9.43
C ILE A 3 8.54 16.67 8.28
N PRO A 4 9.65 16.02 7.87
CA PRO A 4 10.42 16.47 6.72
C PRO A 4 9.55 16.54 5.46
N LYS A 5 9.73 17.58 4.64
CA LYS A 5 8.95 17.79 3.41
C LYS A 5 8.89 16.54 2.50
N PRO A 6 10.01 15.81 2.24
CA PRO A 6 9.96 14.61 1.40
C PRO A 6 9.05 13.51 1.97
N ILE A 7 8.97 13.37 3.30
CA ILE A 7 8.12 12.38 3.96
C ILE A 7 6.64 12.81 3.88
N ALA A 8 6.37 14.10 4.07
CA ALA A 8 5.03 14.65 3.94
C ALA A 8 4.50 14.49 2.51
N ASP A 9 5.35 14.75 1.51
CA ASP A 9 5.00 14.62 0.09
C ASP A 9 4.74 13.16 -0.27
N GLU A 10 5.64 12.25 0.08
CA GLU A 10 5.45 10.83 -0.22
C GLU A 10 4.19 10.27 0.47
N ALA A 11 3.90 10.71 1.70
CA ALA A 11 2.67 10.32 2.39
C ALA A 11 1.41 10.86 1.70
N MET A 12 1.47 12.09 1.19
CA MET A 12 0.37 12.71 0.46
C MET A 12 0.17 12.08 -0.93
N ASP A 13 1.25 11.73 -1.62
CA ASP A 13 1.20 11.03 -2.90
C ASP A 13 0.56 9.64 -2.74
N ALA A 14 0.90 8.91 -1.67
CA ALA A 14 0.21 7.67 -1.32
C ALA A 14 -1.27 7.89 -0.94
N ALA A 15 -1.58 9.04 -0.31
CA ALA A 15 -2.95 9.42 0.06
C ALA A 15 -3.85 9.73 -1.14
N SER A 16 -3.26 10.05 -2.30
CA SER A 16 -3.98 10.42 -3.54
C SER A 16 -4.93 9.34 -4.07
N CYS A 17 -4.81 8.09 -3.57
CA CYS A 17 -5.69 7.00 -3.94
C CYS A 17 -7.17 7.30 -3.62
N ILE A 18 -7.97 7.42 -4.67
CA ILE A 18 -9.42 7.73 -4.63
C ILE A 18 -10.34 6.50 -4.57
N GLY A 19 -9.80 5.29 -4.42
CA GLY A 19 -10.63 4.07 -4.31
C GLY A 19 -11.37 3.67 -5.60
N CYS A 20 -10.89 4.10 -6.78
CA CYS A 20 -11.58 3.86 -8.05
C CYS A 20 -11.57 2.41 -8.56
N GLY A 21 -10.73 1.53 -8.02
CA GLY A 21 -10.65 0.12 -8.44
C GLY A 21 -9.92 -0.16 -9.78
N ALA A 22 -9.46 0.86 -10.52
CA ALA A 22 -8.76 0.67 -11.80
C ALA A 22 -7.57 -0.31 -11.70
N CYS A 23 -6.78 -0.19 -10.63
CA CYS A 23 -5.65 -1.10 -10.38
C CYS A 23 -6.04 -2.58 -10.22
N VAL A 24 -7.23 -2.86 -9.68
CA VAL A 24 -7.76 -4.22 -9.50
C VAL A 24 -8.22 -4.76 -10.85
N ALA A 25 -8.98 -3.96 -11.60
CA ALA A 25 -9.50 -4.33 -12.91
C ALA A 25 -8.39 -4.59 -13.94
N ALA A 26 -7.31 -3.80 -13.89
CA ALA A 26 -6.16 -3.96 -14.77
C ALA A 26 -5.27 -5.17 -14.41
N CYS A 27 -5.29 -5.62 -13.17
CA CYS A 27 -4.44 -6.71 -12.73
C CYS A 27 -4.99 -8.05 -13.24
N LYS A 28 -4.18 -8.82 -13.99
CA LYS A 28 -4.54 -10.19 -14.42
C LYS A 28 -4.94 -11.13 -13.27
N ASN A 29 -4.46 -10.84 -12.06
CA ASN A 29 -4.77 -11.61 -10.84
C ASN A 29 -5.94 -11.00 -10.05
N GLY A 30 -6.51 -9.85 -10.45
CA GLY A 30 -7.49 -9.13 -9.64
C GLY A 30 -6.91 -8.67 -8.29
N SER A 31 -5.63 -8.30 -8.23
CA SER A 31 -4.95 -7.96 -6.98
C SER A 31 -5.24 -6.53 -6.54
N ALA A 32 -5.64 -6.35 -5.27
CA ALA A 32 -5.80 -5.04 -4.64
C ALA A 32 -4.52 -4.49 -3.98
N MET A 33 -3.36 -5.10 -4.27
CA MET A 33 -2.09 -4.75 -3.61
C MET A 33 -1.69 -3.28 -3.76
N LEU A 34 -1.94 -2.64 -4.91
CA LEU A 34 -1.61 -1.21 -5.07
C LEU A 34 -2.48 -0.33 -4.15
N PHE A 35 -3.79 -0.59 -4.09
CA PHE A 35 -4.71 0.11 -3.18
C PHE A 35 -4.32 -0.08 -1.72
N VAL A 36 -4.13 -1.33 -1.30
CA VAL A 36 -3.78 -1.67 0.09
C VAL A 36 -2.47 -1.00 0.48
N SER A 37 -1.46 -1.13 -0.37
CA SER A 37 -0.13 -0.58 -0.09
C SER A 37 -0.11 0.96 -0.05
N ALA A 38 -0.93 1.63 -0.85
CA ALA A 38 -1.07 3.09 -0.80
C ALA A 38 -1.66 3.56 0.53
N LYS A 39 -2.75 2.91 1.01
CA LYS A 39 -3.36 3.26 2.31
C LYS A 39 -2.45 2.95 3.49
N VAL A 40 -1.68 1.86 3.40
CA VAL A 40 -0.66 1.55 4.42
C VAL A 40 0.46 2.60 4.40
N SER A 41 0.99 2.94 3.22
CA SER A 41 2.11 3.88 3.09
C SER A 41 1.74 5.30 3.51
N GLN A 42 0.54 5.79 3.14
CA GLN A 42 -0.01 7.08 3.55
C GLN A 42 0.14 7.33 5.05
N LEU A 43 -0.11 6.30 5.85
CA LEU A 43 -0.08 6.42 7.32
C LEU A 43 1.27 5.98 7.91
N ASN A 44 1.91 4.94 7.37
CA ASN A 44 3.16 4.40 7.90
C ASN A 44 4.36 5.34 7.70
N LEU A 45 4.30 6.22 6.71
CA LEU A 45 5.30 7.27 6.50
C LEU A 45 5.29 8.32 7.61
N LEU A 46 4.13 8.57 8.21
CA LEU A 46 3.95 9.62 9.20
C LEU A 46 4.32 9.14 10.61
N PRO A 47 4.97 9.98 11.44
CA PRO A 47 5.30 9.62 12.83
C PRO A 47 4.10 9.12 13.64
N GLN A 48 2.91 9.68 13.39
CA GLN A 48 1.66 9.32 14.06
C GLN A 48 1.19 7.91 13.71
N GLY A 49 1.49 7.43 12.51
CA GLY A 49 1.07 6.10 12.04
C GLY A 49 2.10 5.00 12.31
N LYS A 50 3.34 5.34 12.73
CA LYS A 50 4.40 4.37 13.04
C LYS A 50 4.03 3.37 14.15
N PRO A 51 3.36 3.74 15.26
CA PRO A 51 3.03 2.79 16.32
C PRO A 51 2.19 1.60 15.83
N GLU A 52 1.37 1.80 14.80
CA GLU A 52 0.50 0.77 14.25
C GLU A 52 1.00 0.16 12.94
N ALA A 53 2.16 0.58 12.43
CA ALA A 53 2.58 0.31 11.06
C ALA A 53 2.59 -1.19 10.71
N LEU A 54 3.19 -2.01 11.57
CA LEU A 54 3.31 -3.46 11.39
C LEU A 54 1.95 -4.17 11.52
N ARG A 55 1.15 -3.76 12.52
CA ARG A 55 -0.21 -4.27 12.75
C ARG A 55 -1.10 -3.95 11.55
N ARG A 56 -1.01 -2.72 11.02
CA ARG A 56 -1.76 -2.23 9.86
C ARG A 56 -1.39 -2.99 8.60
N ALA A 57 -0.10 -3.20 8.33
CA ALA A 57 0.35 -3.97 7.18
C ALA A 57 -0.23 -5.40 7.18
N LYS A 58 -0.15 -6.10 8.31
CA LYS A 58 -0.74 -7.44 8.49
C LYS A 58 -2.26 -7.43 8.35
N ALA A 59 -2.95 -6.53 9.05
CA ALA A 59 -4.41 -6.48 9.04
C ALA A 59 -4.97 -6.18 7.65
N MET A 60 -4.36 -5.24 6.93
CA MET A 60 -4.80 -4.87 5.58
C MET A 60 -4.54 -5.98 4.56
N LEU A 61 -3.41 -6.68 4.63
CA LEU A 61 -3.14 -7.85 3.79
C LEU A 61 -4.08 -9.00 4.11
N SER A 62 -4.24 -9.34 5.39
CA SER A 62 -5.18 -10.39 5.82
C SER A 62 -6.60 -10.10 5.33
N LYS A 63 -7.04 -8.84 5.42
CA LYS A 63 -8.37 -8.45 4.92
C LYS A 63 -8.47 -8.53 3.40
N MET A 64 -7.41 -8.18 2.68
CA MET A 64 -7.35 -8.33 1.21
C MET A 64 -7.54 -9.80 0.81
N ASP A 65 -6.84 -10.70 1.49
CA ASP A 65 -6.92 -12.14 1.25
C ASP A 65 -8.31 -12.71 1.63
N GLU A 66 -8.87 -12.29 2.78
CA GLU A 66 -10.21 -12.67 3.25
C GLU A 66 -11.30 -12.28 2.23
N LEU A 67 -11.15 -11.13 1.59
CA LEU A 67 -12.08 -10.64 0.57
C LEU A 67 -11.87 -11.28 -0.82
N GLY A 68 -10.88 -12.18 -0.96
CA GLY A 68 -10.66 -12.95 -2.18
C GLY A 68 -9.94 -12.18 -3.31
N PHE A 69 -9.27 -11.06 -3.00
CA PHE A 69 -8.43 -10.40 -4.00
C PHE A 69 -7.19 -11.25 -4.31
N GLY A 70 -6.71 -11.22 -5.55
CA GLY A 70 -5.56 -12.04 -5.91
C GLY A 70 -4.22 -11.49 -5.46
N ASN A 71 -3.20 -12.33 -5.60
CA ASN A 71 -1.83 -12.02 -5.19
C ASN A 71 -1.07 -11.18 -6.23
N CYS A 72 -0.14 -10.35 -5.78
CA CYS A 72 0.74 -9.60 -6.69
C CYS A 72 1.80 -10.51 -7.32
N THR A 73 1.98 -10.40 -8.63
CA THR A 73 3.06 -11.06 -9.41
C THR A 73 3.96 -10.06 -10.14
N ASN A 74 3.96 -8.80 -9.69
CA ASN A 74 4.78 -7.71 -10.24
C ASN A 74 4.59 -7.42 -11.74
N THR A 75 3.36 -7.54 -12.26
CA THR A 75 3.04 -7.19 -13.66
C THR A 75 3.09 -5.69 -13.94
N ARG A 76 2.98 -4.85 -12.90
CA ARG A 76 2.99 -3.38 -12.96
C ARG A 76 1.83 -2.72 -13.74
N ALA A 77 0.87 -3.50 -14.22
CA ALA A 77 -0.35 -2.98 -14.86
C ALA A 77 -1.12 -2.01 -13.95
N CYS A 78 -1.09 -2.23 -12.63
CA CYS A 78 -1.78 -1.40 -11.66
C CYS A 78 -1.26 0.05 -11.59
N GLU A 79 0.04 0.28 -11.76
CA GLU A 79 0.64 1.63 -11.76
C GLU A 79 0.39 2.33 -13.10
N ALA A 80 0.47 1.59 -14.21
CA ALA A 80 0.18 2.11 -15.55
C ALA A 80 -1.25 2.66 -15.69
N GLU A 81 -2.23 1.95 -15.11
CA GLU A 81 -3.65 2.31 -15.21
C GLU A 81 -4.14 3.22 -14.07
N CYS A 82 -3.27 3.62 -13.14
CA CYS A 82 -3.70 4.43 -12.00
C CYS A 82 -3.96 5.89 -12.44
N PRO A 83 -5.20 6.42 -12.35
CA PRO A 83 -5.49 7.80 -12.76
C PRO A 83 -4.89 8.86 -11.82
N LYS A 84 -4.28 8.42 -10.71
CA LYS A 84 -3.63 9.26 -9.71
C LYS A 84 -2.12 9.02 -9.63
N ASN A 85 -1.56 8.21 -10.55
CA ASN A 85 -0.13 7.92 -10.61
C ASN A 85 0.43 7.37 -9.29
N VAL A 86 -0.36 6.55 -8.57
CA VAL A 86 0.11 5.89 -7.35
C VAL A 86 1.19 4.89 -7.72
N SER A 87 2.38 5.08 -7.17
CA SER A 87 3.52 4.23 -7.52
C SER A 87 3.50 2.86 -6.85
N ILE A 88 4.04 1.84 -7.54
CA ILE A 88 4.32 0.51 -6.98
C ILE A 88 5.37 0.53 -5.86
N SER A 89 6.09 1.63 -5.65
CA SER A 89 7.00 1.80 -4.49
C SER A 89 6.27 1.57 -3.15
N ASN A 90 4.98 1.90 -3.10
CA ASN A 90 4.10 1.61 -1.98
C ASN A 90 3.99 0.10 -1.71
N ILE A 91 3.86 -0.73 -2.76
CA ILE A 91 3.82 -2.20 -2.65
C ILE A 91 5.11 -2.71 -2.03
N ALA A 92 6.25 -2.18 -2.47
CA ALA A 92 7.55 -2.56 -1.90
C ALA A 92 7.65 -2.18 -0.41
N ARG A 93 7.10 -1.03 0.00
CA ARG A 93 7.04 -0.61 1.41
C ARG A 93 6.16 -1.52 2.25
N LEU A 94 4.94 -1.81 1.77
CA LEU A 94 4.03 -2.75 2.41
C LEU A 94 4.68 -4.12 2.62
N ASN A 95 5.36 -4.66 1.60
CA ASN A 95 6.01 -5.96 1.70
C ASN A 95 7.12 -5.97 2.77
N ARG A 96 7.91 -4.90 2.87
CA ARG A 96 8.93 -4.77 3.93
C ARG A 96 8.30 -4.69 5.33
N ASP A 97 7.21 -3.93 5.47
CA ASP A 97 6.49 -3.80 6.73
C ASP A 97 5.86 -5.15 7.13
N PHE A 98 5.27 -5.88 6.18
CA PHE A 98 4.69 -7.21 6.41
C PHE A 98 5.74 -8.25 6.79
N ILE A 99 6.88 -8.32 6.08
CA ILE A 99 7.97 -9.24 6.41
C ILE A 99 8.52 -8.92 7.80
N THR A 100 8.77 -7.65 8.09
CA THR A 100 9.22 -7.22 9.42
C THR A 100 8.21 -7.59 10.50
N ALA A 101 6.91 -7.43 10.22
CA ALA A 101 5.86 -7.80 11.15
C ALA A 101 5.87 -9.32 11.40
N LYS A 102 5.96 -10.14 10.35
CA LYS A 102 5.96 -11.61 10.42
C LYS A 102 7.18 -12.17 11.15
N LEU A 103 8.34 -11.52 11.04
CA LEU A 103 9.57 -11.90 11.75
C LEU A 103 9.56 -11.50 13.24
N LYS A 104 8.61 -10.67 13.67
CA LYS A 104 8.44 -10.25 15.08
C LYS A 104 7.32 -10.99 15.82
N ASP A 105 6.59 -11.87 15.13
CA ASP A 105 5.69 -12.83 15.80
C ASP A 105 6.52 -13.90 16.52
#